data_AF-A0A1C0S6P7-F1
#
_entry.id   AF-A0A1C0S6P7-F1
#
_cell.length_a   1.000
_cell.length_b   1.000
_cell.length_c   1.000
_cell.angle_alpha   90.00
_cell.angle_beta   90.00
_cell.angle_gamma   90.00
#
_symmetry.space_group_name_H-M   'P 1'
#
loop_
_entity.id
_entity.type
_entity.pdbx_description
1 polymer ?
#
loop_
_entity_poly.entity_id
_entity_poly.type
_entity_poly.pdbx_seq_one_letter_code
_entity_poly.pdbx_strand_id
1 'polypeptide(L)'
;MISGTHAGEFLGIQPTGKKVKYESTEIYRIADGKIAEEWICSDMLSLMAQIGGQGLSMGKLAAMWLAGYRVWLALGVGIGLGALAAALLRFAI
;
A
#
# COMPACT_ATOMS: atom_id res chain seq x y z
N MET A 1 -4.41 0.21 -16.35
CA MET A 1 -5.60 1.08 -16.31
C MET A 1 -6.71 0.45 -15.47
N ILE A 2 -7.08 1.11 -14.37
CA ILE A 2 -8.20 0.73 -13.48
C ILE A 2 -9.37 1.68 -13.74
N SER A 3 -10.61 1.17 -13.70
CA SER A 3 -11.81 1.99 -13.82
C SER A 3 -12.89 1.58 -12.83
N GLY A 4 -13.71 2.53 -12.39
CA GLY A 4 -14.77 2.27 -11.41
C GLY A 4 -15.76 3.41 -11.26
N THR A 5 -16.64 3.30 -10.27
CA THR A 5 -17.54 4.38 -9.82
C THR A 5 -17.19 4.71 -8.37
N HIS A 6 -17.05 5.99 -8.05
CA HIS A 6 -16.89 6.44 -6.66
C HIS A 6 -18.24 6.36 -5.93
N ALA A 7 -18.57 5.17 -5.44
CA ALA A 7 -19.86 4.81 -4.86
C ALA A 7 -19.86 4.73 -3.32
N GLY A 8 -18.68 4.74 -2.69
CA GLY A 8 -18.51 4.81 -1.23
C GLY A 8 -17.62 5.98 -0.84
N GLU A 9 -17.50 6.25 0.45
CA GLU A 9 -16.55 7.25 0.96
C GLU A 9 -15.11 6.78 0.70
N PHE A 10 -14.27 7.66 0.16
CA PHE A 10 -12.86 7.38 -0.09
C PHE A 10 -11.97 8.51 0.43
N LEU A 11 -11.06 8.18 1.35
CA LEU A 11 -10.12 9.11 1.97
C LEU A 11 -10.78 10.39 2.55
N GLY A 12 -12.00 10.28 3.08
CA GLY A 12 -12.78 11.39 3.65
C GLY A 12 -13.59 12.19 2.62
N ILE A 13 -13.71 11.69 1.39
CA ILE A 13 -14.56 12.29 0.35
C ILE A 13 -15.81 11.44 0.20
N GLN A 14 -16.98 12.05 0.41
CA GLN A 14 -18.28 11.40 0.25
C GLN A 14 -18.49 10.87 -1.18
N PRO A 15 -19.25 9.78 -1.36
CA PRO A 15 -19.49 9.18 -2.66
C PRO A 15 -20.05 10.20 -3.65
N THR A 16 -19.42 10.33 -4.81
CA THR A 16 -19.80 11.32 -5.83
C THR A 16 -20.61 10.74 -6.98
N GLY A 17 -20.67 9.41 -7.10
CA GLY A 17 -21.30 8.73 -8.23
C GLY A 17 -20.54 8.87 -9.57
N LYS A 18 -19.40 9.59 -9.58
CA LYS A 18 -18.61 9.81 -10.79
C LYS A 18 -17.90 8.52 -11.21
N LYS A 19 -17.77 8.34 -12.52
CA LYS A 19 -16.82 7.37 -13.09
C LYS A 19 -15.40 7.87 -12.86
N VAL A 20 -14.52 6.96 -12.47
CA VAL A 20 -13.10 7.23 -12.26
C VAL A 20 -12.24 6.32 -13.12
N LYS A 21 -11.09 6.81 -13.55
CA LYS A 21 -10.03 6.04 -14.20
C LYS A 21 -8.67 6.49 -13.71
N TYR A 22 -7.81 5.55 -13.35
CA TYR A 22 -6.44 5.86 -12.93
C TYR A 22 -5.51 4.69 -13.24
N GLU A 23 -4.20 4.94 -13.20
CA GLU A 23 -3.18 3.92 -13.42
C GLU A 23 -2.63 3.41 -12.09
N SER A 24 -2.24 2.14 -12.09
CA SER A 24 -1.56 1.48 -10.97
C SER A 24 -0.50 0.56 -11.54
N THR A 25 0.69 0.62 -10.97
CA THR A 25 1.79 -0.31 -11.26
C THR A 25 1.99 -1.17 -10.02
N GLU A 26 1.91 -2.48 -10.21
CA GLU A 26 1.91 -3.46 -9.12
C GLU A 26 2.97 -4.51 -9.44
N ILE A 27 3.91 -4.70 -8.53
CA ILE A 27 4.98 -5.69 -8.62
C ILE A 27 4.75 -6.73 -7.54
N TYR A 28 4.84 -7.99 -7.93
CA TYR A 28 4.63 -9.13 -7.04
C TYR A 28 5.87 -10.01 -7.04
N ARG A 29 6.31 -10.42 -5.84
CA ARG A 29 7.20 -11.58 -5.70
C ARG A 29 6.38 -12.80 -5.32
N ILE A 30 6.49 -13.86 -6.10
CA ILE A 30 5.82 -15.13 -5.83
C ILE A 30 6.81 -16.11 -5.19
N ALA A 31 6.39 -16.78 -4.11
CA ALA A 31 7.09 -17.91 -3.51
C ALA A 31 6.07 -18.96 -3.03
N ASP A 32 6.39 -20.23 -3.20
CA ASP A 32 5.52 -21.36 -2.82
C ASP A 32 4.09 -21.26 -3.38
N GLY A 33 3.96 -20.75 -4.60
CA GLY A 33 2.67 -20.54 -5.27
C GLY A 33 1.81 -19.42 -4.68
N LYS A 34 2.36 -18.57 -3.80
CA LYS A 34 1.66 -17.45 -3.14
C LYS A 34 2.39 -16.13 -3.36
N ILE A 35 1.66 -15.01 -3.22
CA ILE A 35 2.26 -13.67 -3.17
C ILE A 35 3.02 -13.56 -1.85
N ALA A 36 4.34 -13.46 -1.95
CA ALA A 36 5.23 -13.30 -0.80
C ALA A 36 5.47 -11.81 -0.50
N GLU A 37 5.56 -10.97 -1.53
CA GLU A 37 5.71 -9.51 -1.43
C GLU A 37 4.89 -8.80 -2.52
N GLU A 38 4.45 -7.59 -2.20
CA GLU A 38 3.69 -6.70 -3.08
C GLU A 38 4.25 -5.27 -2.97
N TRP A 39 4.48 -4.62 -4.12
CA TRP A 39 4.78 -3.21 -4.23
C TRP A 39 3.79 -2.55 -5.18
N ILE A 40 2.96 -1.66 -4.63
CA ILE A 40 1.94 -0.92 -5.40
C ILE A 40 2.33 0.55 -5.48
N CYS A 41 2.26 1.10 -6.70
CA CYS A 41 2.33 2.52 -6.96
C CYS A 41 1.12 2.92 -7.81
N SER A 42 0.09 3.47 -7.17
CA SER A 42 -1.11 3.97 -7.85
C SER A 42 -1.06 5.49 -8.03
N ASP A 43 -1.57 5.97 -9.16
CA ASP A 43 -1.75 7.40 -9.43
C ASP A 43 -2.94 7.97 -8.63
N MET A 44 -2.72 8.14 -7.33
CA MET A 44 -3.69 8.69 -6.41
C MET A 44 -4.01 10.16 -6.71
N LEU A 45 -3.09 10.91 -7.31
CA LEU A 45 -3.34 12.31 -7.64
C LEU A 45 -4.45 12.42 -8.69
N SER A 46 -4.36 11.64 -9.77
CA SER A 46 -5.38 11.61 -10.82
C SER A 46 -6.73 11.10 -10.29
N LEU A 47 -6.74 10.08 -9.43
CA LEU A 47 -7.98 9.60 -8.80
C LEU A 47 -8.64 10.69 -7.95
N MET A 48 -7.87 11.34 -7.08
CA MET A 48 -8.39 12.35 -6.15
C MET A 48 -8.90 13.60 -6.87
N ALA A 49 -8.24 14.01 -7.97
CA ALA A 49 -8.71 15.10 -8.81
C ALA A 49 -10.10 14.84 -9.41
N GLN A 50 -10.41 13.58 -9.79
CA GLN A 50 -11.71 13.23 -10.39
C GLN A 50 -12.86 13.28 -9.38
N ILE A 51 -12.60 12.90 -8.13
CA ILE A 51 -13.64 12.82 -7.09
C ILE A 51 -13.80 14.12 -6.28
N GLY A 52 -13.11 15.19 -6.66
CA GLY A 52 -13.23 16.50 -6.00
C GLY A 52 -12.41 16.62 -4.73
N GLY A 53 -11.33 15.85 -4.60
CA GLY A 53 -10.36 16.00 -3.52
C GLY A 53 -9.69 17.36 -3.59
N GLN A 54 -10.19 18.32 -2.81
CA GLN A 54 -9.55 19.61 -2.65
C GLN A 54 -8.26 19.40 -1.84
N GLY A 55 -7.14 19.28 -2.56
CA GLY A 55 -5.80 19.25 -1.98
C GLY A 55 -5.53 18.02 -1.12
N LEU A 56 -4.86 17.02 -1.70
CA LEU A 56 -4.15 16.04 -0.90
C LEU A 56 -3.08 16.80 -0.10
N SER A 57 -3.34 17.10 1.18
CA SER A 57 -2.38 17.86 1.99
C SER A 57 -1.08 17.08 2.11
N MET A 58 0.04 17.77 2.28
CA MET A 58 1.32 17.07 2.46
C MET A 58 1.31 16.17 3.69
N GLY A 59 0.57 16.51 4.74
CA GLY A 59 0.38 15.62 5.88
C GLY A 59 -0.34 14.32 5.52
N LYS A 60 -1.35 14.40 4.65
CA LYS A 60 -2.13 13.23 4.19
C LYS A 60 -1.30 12.35 3.24
N LEU A 61 -0.55 12.96 2.33
CA LEU A 61 0.42 12.29 1.46
C LEU A 61 1.51 11.59 2.27
N ALA A 62 2.09 12.28 3.25
CA ALA A 62 3.10 11.71 4.14
C ALA A 62 2.52 10.56 4.97
N ALA A 63 1.29 10.68 5.47
CA ALA A 63 0.62 9.60 6.18
C ALA A 63 0.37 8.37 5.28
N MET A 64 -0.06 8.57 4.03
CA MET A 64 -0.22 7.50 3.05
C MET A 64 1.11 6.81 2.73
N TRP A 65 2.17 7.59 2.56
CA TRP A 65 3.52 7.08 2.30
C TRP A 65 4.08 6.30 3.50
N LEU A 66 3.94 6.84 4.72
CA LEU A 66 4.34 6.17 5.95
C LEU A 66 3.50 4.92 6.22
N ALA A 67 2.21 4.91 5.88
CA ALA A 67 1.37 3.71 6.01
C ALA A 67 1.91 2.55 5.16
N GLY A 68 2.39 2.83 3.95
CA GLY A 68 3.11 1.85 3.12
C GLY A 68 4.41 1.36 3.77
N TYR A 69 5.20 2.27 4.36
CA TYR A 69 6.45 1.92 5.04
C TYR A 69 6.28 1.19 6.38
N ARG A 70 5.16 1.37 7.09
CA ARG A 70 4.88 0.64 8.35
C ARG A 70 4.82 -0.87 8.13
N VAL A 71 4.34 -1.31 6.97
CA VAL A 71 4.35 -2.71 6.58
C VAL A 71 5.78 -3.19 6.33
N TRP A 72 6.60 -2.40 5.63
CA TRP A 72 8.02 -2.71 5.37
C TRP A 72 8.89 -2.70 6.63
N LEU A 73 8.67 -1.77 7.56
CA LEU A 73 9.33 -1.75 8.87
C LEU A 73 8.93 -2.97 9.69
N ALA A 74 7.64 -3.30 9.75
CA ALA A 74 7.17 -4.48 10.49
C ALA A 74 7.70 -5.79 9.89
N LEU A 75 7.72 -5.92 8.55
CA LEU A 75 8.28 -7.08 7.86
C LEU A 75 9.80 -7.17 8.01
N GLY A 76 10.53 -6.05 7.89
CA GLY A 76 11.98 -6.01 8.08
C GLY A 76 12.41 -6.38 9.50
N VAL A 77 11.70 -5.89 10.51
CA VAL A 77 11.90 -6.29 11.92
C VAL A 77 11.54 -7.76 12.11
N GLY A 78 10.43 -8.23 11.54
CA GLY A 78 9.99 -9.64 11.63
C GLY A 78 11.00 -10.62 11.01
N ILE A 79 11.51 -10.32 9.81
CA ILE A 79 12.55 -11.11 9.14
C ILE A 79 13.85 -11.10 9.97
N GLY A 80 14.25 -9.92 10.48
CA GLY A 80 15.44 -9.79 11.31
C GLY A 80 15.37 -10.59 12.61
N LEU A 81 14.24 -10.52 13.32
CA LEU A 81 14.01 -11.29 14.54
C LEU A 81 13.93 -12.80 14.25
N GLY A 82 13.28 -13.20 13.16
CA GLY A 82 13.20 -14.60 12.74
C GLY A 82 14.57 -15.19 12.39
N ALA A 83 15.38 -14.46 11.63
CA ALA A 83 16.74 -14.87 11.29
C ALA A 83 17.64 -14.97 12.52
N LEU A 84 17.53 -14.02 13.47
CA LEU A 84 18.27 -14.04 14.73
C LEU A 84 17.85 -15.23 15.61
N ALA A 85 16.55 -15.49 15.75
CA ALA A 85 16.05 -16.64 16.50
C ALA A 85 16.52 -17.97 15.90
N ALA A 86 16.47 -18.11 14.58
CA ALA A 86 16.97 -19.30 13.88
C ALA A 86 18.50 -19.47 14.03
N ALA A 87 19.26 -18.37 14.04
CA ALA A 87 20.70 -18.41 14.29
C ALA A 87 21.01 -18.86 15.72
N LEU A 88 20.31 -18.31 16.72
CA LEU A 88 20.49 -18.67 18.13
C LEU A 88 20.11 -20.14 18.41
N LEU A 89 19.06 -20.66 17.78
CA LEU A 89 18.67 -22.07 17.87
C LEU A 89 19.74 -23.03 17.30
N ARG A 90 20.51 -22.60 16.30
CA ARG A 90 21.63 -23.39 15.72
C ARG A 90 22.85 -23.48 16.64
N PHE A 91 22.96 -22.61 17.64
CA PHE A 91 24.03 -22.66 18.65
C PHE A 91 23.57 -23.34 19.96
N ALA A 92 22.29 -23.66 20.09
CA ALA A 92 21.69 -24.28 21.26
C ALA A 92 21.48 -25.81 21.12
N ILE A 93 21.92 -26.40 20.00
CA ILE A 93 21.99 -27.85 19.71
C ILE A 93 23.45 -28.18 19.45
#